data_AF-A0A9P8H562-F1
#
_entry.id   AF-A0A9P8H562-F1
#
_cell.length_a   1.000
_cell.length_b   1.000
_cell.length_c   1.000
_cell.angle_alpha   90.00
_cell.angle_beta   90.00
_cell.angle_gamma   90.00
#
_symmetry.space_group_name_H-M   'P 1'
#
loop_
_entity.id
_entity.type
_entity.pdbx_description
1 polymer ?
#
loop_
_entity_poly.entity_id
_entity_poly.type
_entity_poly.pdbx_seq_one_letter_code
_entity_poly.pdbx_strand_id
1 'polypeptide(L)'
;MTSSLLSSHLDQISLCASSISDLPFSRPKQFTNALLSHHDITALIRDTEQHERALFSIAPPPVPSKSQIQQISSAFTTSASRSIATTNTQRPPRRHTAVAAVLGGDLYRKTRTGHSGKLSKGDIDVELLLRGAEKLCRVYPIPGAFDRIGELRNRYAQLSANIAHYEERVAMQSAELDHLHQNHDGYDQDHYDYQDDHIEPTVHMTEEDLVDEEEEIRALEDKKRALQSRVSSMEKDIEGLAR
;
A
#
# COMPACT_ATOMS: atom_id res chain seq x y z
N MET A 1 20.78 32.56 103.45
CA MET A 1 20.84 33.11 102.07
C MET A 1 21.15 32.06 100.99
N THR A 2 21.48 30.81 101.35
CA THR A 2 21.76 29.72 100.40
C THR A 2 20.50 29.01 99.88
N SER A 3 19.40 29.01 100.63
CA SER A 3 18.13 28.40 100.24
C SER A 3 17.41 29.13 99.10
N SER A 4 17.50 30.46 99.03
CA SER A 4 16.90 31.24 97.94
C SER A 4 17.66 31.07 96.61
N LEU A 5 18.98 30.90 96.68
CA LEU A 5 19.83 30.67 95.50
C LEU A 5 19.60 29.27 94.92
N LEU A 6 19.44 28.26 95.78
CA LEU A 6 19.06 26.92 95.37
C LEU A 6 17.66 26.91 94.72
N SER A 7 16.68 27.60 95.31
CA SER A 7 15.33 27.70 94.74
C SER A 7 15.34 28.35 93.36
N SER A 8 16.10 29.44 93.18
CA SER A 8 16.24 30.12 91.89
C SER A 8 16.81 29.19 90.80
N HIS A 9 17.82 28.38 91.15
CA HIS A 9 18.38 27.42 90.19
C HIS A 9 17.41 26.28 89.86
N LEU A 10 16.61 25.81 90.82
CA LEU A 10 15.58 24.80 90.54
C LEU A 10 14.47 25.35 89.64
N ASP A 11 14.06 26.60 89.85
CA ASP A 11 13.10 27.28 88.98
C ASP A 11 13.67 27.49 87.56
N GLN A 12 14.94 27.86 87.45
CA GLN A 12 15.63 27.96 86.14
C GLN A 12 15.71 26.61 85.42
N ILE A 13 16.05 25.53 86.14
CA ILE A 13 16.09 24.19 85.56
C ILE A 13 14.70 23.75 85.10
N SER A 14 13.67 24.02 85.90
CA SER A 14 12.28 23.71 85.56
C SER A 14 11.79 24.47 84.32
N LEU A 15 12.14 25.76 84.24
CA LEU A 15 11.82 26.62 83.09
C LEU A 15 12.52 26.13 81.81
N CYS A 16 13.81 25.79 81.90
CA CYS A 16 14.56 25.24 80.77
C CYS A 16 14.04 23.86 80.35
N ALA A 17 13.70 22.99 81.30
CA ALA A 17 13.16 21.66 81.00
C ALA A 17 11.82 21.75 80.26
N SER A 18 10.93 22.65 80.70
CA SER A 18 9.64 22.89 80.04
C SER A 18 9.82 23.48 78.64
N SER A 19 10.75 24.41 78.48
CA SER A 19 11.11 24.99 77.17
C SER A 19 11.66 23.93 76.21
N ILE A 20 12.52 23.02 76.70
CA ILE A 20 13.09 21.94 75.87
C ILE A 20 12.03 20.90 75.49
N SER A 21 11.07 20.59 76.37
CA SER A 21 9.99 19.66 76.04
C SER A 21 8.98 20.24 75.06
N ASP A 22 8.74 21.55 75.10
CA ASP A 22 7.79 22.23 74.20
C ASP A 22 8.38 22.56 72.82
N LEU A 23 9.68 22.34 72.62
CA LEU A 23 10.28 22.49 71.29
C LEU A 23 9.66 21.45 70.34
N PRO A 24 9.08 21.89 69.20
CA PRO A 24 8.47 21.00 68.23
C PRO A 24 9.56 20.24 67.46
N PHE A 25 10.06 19.14 68.03
CA PHE A 25 10.94 18.23 67.32
C PHE A 25 10.11 17.45 66.31
N SER A 26 10.41 17.64 65.02
CA SER A 26 9.86 16.77 63.99
C SER A 26 10.32 15.34 64.28
N ARG A 27 9.39 14.45 64.62
CA ARG A 27 9.68 13.01 64.70
C ARG A 27 10.35 12.58 63.39
N PRO A 28 11.28 11.60 63.42
CA PRO A 28 11.92 11.11 62.21
C PRO A 28 10.84 10.77 61.17
N LYS A 29 10.78 11.58 60.10
CA LYS A 29 9.82 11.35 59.03
C LYS A 29 10.30 10.09 58.30
N GLN A 30 9.53 9.02 58.42
CA GLN A 30 9.86 7.69 57.88
C GLN A 30 10.14 7.70 56.37
N PHE A 31 9.68 8.73 55.65
CA PHE A 31 9.71 8.77 54.19
C PHE A 31 11.04 9.28 53.60
N THR A 32 11.77 10.18 54.26
CA THR A 32 12.94 10.81 53.62
C THR A 32 14.15 9.86 53.56
N ASN A 33 14.39 9.07 54.61
CA ASN A 33 15.45 8.06 54.60
C ASN A 33 15.06 6.81 53.78
N ALA A 34 13.78 6.45 53.72
CA ALA A 34 13.33 5.30 52.92
C ALA A 34 13.40 5.56 51.40
N LEU A 35 13.05 6.78 50.96
CA LEU A 35 13.11 7.16 49.53
C LEU A 35 14.53 7.22 48.95
N LEU A 36 15.54 7.51 49.79
CA LEU A 36 16.94 7.58 49.38
C LEU A 36 17.71 6.27 49.60
N SER A 37 17.18 5.34 50.41
CA SER A 37 17.87 4.08 50.77
C SER A 37 17.32 2.85 50.05
N HIS A 38 16.08 2.85 49.57
CA HIS A 38 15.46 1.70 48.91
C HIS A 38 15.02 2.08 47.49
N HIS A 39 15.99 2.28 46.60
CA HIS A 39 15.71 2.02 45.19
C HIS A 39 15.68 0.50 45.05
N ASP A 40 14.48 -0.09 45.07
CA ASP A 40 14.34 -1.48 44.68
C ASP A 40 15.00 -1.66 43.31
N ILE A 41 15.87 -2.66 43.16
CA ILE A 41 16.53 -2.97 41.89
C ILE A 41 15.48 -3.18 40.78
N THR A 42 14.24 -3.56 41.12
CA THR A 42 13.08 -3.68 40.22
C THR A 42 12.53 -2.34 39.72
N ALA A 43 12.82 -1.21 40.37
CA ALA A 43 12.52 0.13 39.84
C ALA A 43 13.61 0.61 38.85
N LEU A 44 14.86 0.16 39.03
CA LEU A 44 16.00 0.43 38.14
C LEU A 44 16.00 -0.50 36.92
N ILE A 45 15.66 -1.77 37.13
CA ILE A 45 15.36 -2.76 36.10
C ILE A 45 13.84 -2.75 35.95
N ARG A 46 13.32 -1.74 35.24
CA ARG A 46 11.97 -1.83 34.72
C ARG A 46 11.89 -3.11 33.88
N ASP A 47 10.92 -3.97 34.14
CA ASP A 47 10.57 -5.02 33.19
C ASP A 47 10.42 -4.36 31.82
N THR A 48 11.18 -4.84 30.84
CA THR A 48 11.19 -4.26 29.48
C THR A 48 9.77 -4.08 29.00
N GLU A 49 9.38 -2.87 28.63
CA GLU A 49 8.03 -2.59 28.16
C GLU A 49 7.72 -3.45 26.94
N GLN A 50 6.44 -3.71 26.64
CA GLN A 50 6.05 -4.62 25.56
C GLN A 50 6.71 -4.27 24.20
N HIS A 51 6.91 -2.97 23.94
CA HIS A 51 7.57 -2.48 22.74
C HIS A 51 9.10 -2.70 22.76
N GLU A 52 9.72 -2.74 23.94
CA GLU A 52 11.14 -2.99 24.14
C GLU A 52 11.49 -4.48 24.07
N ARG A 53 10.57 -5.36 24.48
CA ARG A 53 10.74 -6.82 24.37
C ARG A 53 11.05 -7.27 22.94
N ALA A 54 10.52 -6.58 21.94
CA ALA A 54 10.82 -6.84 20.53
C ALA A 54 12.21 -6.36 20.07
N LEU A 55 12.79 -5.39 20.78
CA LEU A 55 14.16 -4.89 20.52
C LEU A 55 15.21 -5.84 21.11
N PHE A 56 14.90 -6.46 22.25
CA PHE A 56 15.85 -7.27 23.03
C PHE A 56 15.55 -8.78 23.02
N SER A 57 14.50 -9.25 22.33
CA SER A 57 14.30 -10.68 22.13
C SER A 57 15.39 -11.23 21.22
N ILE A 58 16.31 -11.99 21.80
CA ILE A 58 17.21 -12.86 21.05
C ILE A 58 16.29 -13.80 20.25
N ALA A 59 16.27 -13.66 18.93
CA ALA A 59 15.44 -14.53 18.09
C ALA A 59 15.72 -15.99 18.49
N PRO A 60 14.69 -16.80 18.79
CA PRO A 60 14.92 -18.19 19.13
C PRO A 60 15.78 -18.81 18.02
N PRO A 61 16.84 -19.57 18.38
CA PRO A 61 17.78 -20.09 17.41
C PRO A 61 16.99 -20.80 16.31
N PRO A 62 17.31 -20.57 15.02
CA PRO A 62 16.57 -21.18 13.93
C PRO A 62 16.58 -22.68 14.16
N VAL A 63 15.42 -23.26 14.46
CA VAL A 63 15.28 -24.70 14.53
C VAL A 63 15.73 -25.24 13.17
N PRO A 64 16.72 -26.13 13.12
CA PRO A 64 17.21 -26.64 11.85
C PRO A 64 16.05 -27.32 11.14
N SER A 65 15.66 -26.74 10.01
CA SER A 65 14.74 -27.36 9.07
C SER A 65 15.27 -28.75 8.73
N LYS A 66 14.41 -29.78 8.85
CA LYS A 66 14.74 -31.19 8.59
C LYS A 66 15.25 -31.47 7.15
N SER A 67 15.29 -30.47 6.28
CA SER A 67 15.87 -30.54 4.94
C SER A 67 17.39 -30.35 4.87
N GLN A 68 18.09 -30.12 6.01
CA GLN A 68 19.56 -30.00 6.04
C GLN A 68 20.27 -31.12 6.83
N ILE A 69 19.61 -32.26 7.04
CA ILE A 69 20.18 -33.40 7.78
C ILE A 69 20.96 -34.37 6.86
N GLN A 70 20.90 -34.21 5.55
CA GLN A 70 21.48 -35.18 4.59
C GLN A 70 22.90 -34.90 4.08
N GLN A 71 23.68 -34.04 4.74
CA GLN A 71 25.08 -33.77 4.36
C GLN A 71 26.10 -33.83 5.51
N ILE A 72 25.68 -34.17 6.74
CA ILE A 72 26.62 -34.33 7.87
C ILE A 72 26.91 -35.82 8.08
N SER A 73 27.61 -36.41 7.13
CA SER A 73 28.17 -37.76 7.28
C SER A 73 29.56 -37.81 6.65
N SER A 74 30.55 -37.20 7.31
CA SER A 74 31.95 -37.63 7.22
C SER A 74 32.88 -36.77 8.09
N ALA A 75 33.74 -37.46 8.83
CA ALA A 75 35.01 -37.03 9.42
C ALA A 75 34.99 -36.29 10.78
N PHE A 76 35.03 -37.11 11.84
CA PHE A 76 35.79 -36.81 13.06
C PHE A 76 37.29 -36.97 12.75
N THR A 77 38.06 -35.89 12.69
CA THR A 77 39.53 -35.93 12.76
C THR A 77 40.06 -34.74 13.54
N THR A 78 40.70 -35.04 14.66
CA THR A 78 41.51 -34.15 15.49
C THR A 78 42.88 -33.90 14.86
N SER A 79 43.24 -32.65 14.56
CA SER A 79 44.61 -32.11 14.73
C SER A 79 44.74 -30.72 14.11
N ALA A 80 45.44 -29.84 14.82
CA ALA A 80 45.76 -28.48 14.44
C ALA A 80 46.48 -28.39 13.08
N SER A 81 46.01 -27.50 12.21
CA SER A 81 46.81 -26.79 11.21
C SER A 81 46.05 -25.59 10.65
N ARG A 82 46.70 -24.44 10.68
CA ARG A 82 46.23 -23.17 10.11
C ARG A 82 46.43 -23.22 8.60
N SER A 83 45.39 -22.95 7.79
CA SER A 83 45.54 -22.27 6.49
C SER A 83 44.17 -21.95 5.87
N ILE A 84 43.90 -20.65 5.86
CA ILE A 84 43.32 -19.83 4.78
C ILE A 84 42.44 -20.58 3.76
N ALA A 85 41.13 -20.35 3.86
CA ALA A 85 40.23 -20.35 2.71
C ALA A 85 39.38 -19.09 2.75
N THR A 86 39.83 -18.08 2.00
CA THR A 86 39.05 -16.91 1.62
C THR A 86 37.97 -17.34 0.64
N THR A 87 36.74 -17.51 1.10
CA THR A 87 35.56 -17.35 0.25
C THR A 87 34.69 -16.26 0.86
N ASN A 88 34.95 -15.06 0.36
CA ASN A 88 34.16 -13.88 0.53
C ASN A 88 32.73 -14.12 0.02
N THR A 89 31.84 -14.57 0.89
CA THR A 89 30.44 -14.15 0.85
C THR A 89 30.08 -13.69 2.24
N GLN A 90 30.54 -12.49 2.60
CA GLN A 90 29.87 -11.70 3.62
C GLN A 90 28.42 -11.46 3.15
N ARG A 91 27.54 -12.43 3.39
CA ARG A 91 26.14 -12.08 3.59
C ARG A 91 26.15 -11.18 4.82
N PRO A 92 25.74 -9.90 4.71
CA PRO A 92 25.70 -9.04 5.87
C PRO A 92 24.85 -9.75 6.93
N PRO A 93 25.26 -9.68 8.21
CA PRO A 93 24.46 -10.25 9.30
C PRO A 93 23.03 -9.79 9.10
N ARG A 94 22.07 -10.72 9.02
CA ARG A 94 20.66 -10.37 8.84
C ARG A 94 20.34 -9.43 9.99
N ARG A 95 20.24 -8.13 9.70
CA ARG A 95 19.88 -7.12 10.69
C ARG A 95 18.48 -7.51 11.12
N HIS A 96 18.38 -8.18 12.27
CA HIS A 96 17.11 -8.47 12.92
C HIS A 96 16.56 -7.13 13.36
N THR A 97 15.89 -6.44 12.44
CA THR A 97 15.21 -5.20 12.76
C THR A 97 14.07 -5.55 13.70
N ALA A 98 13.86 -4.77 14.76
CA ALA A 98 12.75 -5.01 15.68
C ALA A 98 11.39 -5.04 14.96
N VAL A 99 11.26 -4.23 13.91
CA VAL A 99 10.12 -4.28 12.98
C VAL A 99 9.97 -5.67 12.34
N ALA A 100 11.06 -6.32 11.90
CA ALA A 100 11.00 -7.68 11.35
C ALA A 100 10.67 -8.74 12.41
N ALA A 101 11.05 -8.53 13.68
CA ALA A 101 10.66 -9.42 14.77
C ALA A 101 9.14 -9.33 15.06
N VAL A 102 8.57 -8.13 15.01
CA VAL A 102 7.12 -7.90 15.26
C VAL A 102 6.26 -8.30 14.06
N LEU A 103 6.64 -7.93 12.84
CA LEU A 103 5.88 -8.28 11.63
C LEU A 103 6.06 -9.75 11.24
N GLY A 104 7.19 -10.35 11.61
CA GLY A 104 7.71 -11.58 11.01
C GLY A 104 8.55 -11.28 9.77
N GLY A 105 9.53 -12.15 9.49
CA GLY A 105 10.49 -11.96 8.39
C GLY A 105 9.84 -11.89 7.01
N ASP A 106 8.76 -12.64 6.77
CA ASP A 106 8.07 -12.69 5.48
C ASP A 106 7.25 -11.42 5.22
N LEU A 107 6.48 -10.99 6.21
CA LEU A 107 5.66 -9.77 6.11
C LEU A 107 6.56 -8.54 5.98
N TYR A 108 7.64 -8.47 6.76
CA TYR A 108 8.64 -7.40 6.66
C TYR A 108 9.36 -7.36 5.30
N ARG A 109 9.69 -8.54 4.74
CA ARG A 109 10.29 -8.60 3.41
C ARG A 109 9.32 -8.13 2.35
N LYS A 110 8.06 -8.56 2.39
CA LYS A 110 7.05 -8.15 1.41
C LYS A 110 6.78 -6.64 1.45
N THR A 111 6.62 -6.04 2.63
CA THR A 111 6.43 -4.58 2.75
C THR A 111 7.68 -3.80 2.31
N ARG A 112 8.89 -4.31 2.58
CA ARG A 112 10.14 -3.68 2.15
C ARG A 112 10.42 -3.85 0.65
N THR A 113 10.11 -5.00 0.07
CA THR A 113 10.29 -5.25 -1.36
C THR A 113 9.39 -4.33 -2.19
N GLY A 114 8.13 -4.13 -1.78
CA GLY A 114 7.23 -3.17 -2.41
C GLY A 114 7.65 -1.71 -2.24
N HIS A 115 8.29 -1.36 -1.10
CA HIS A 115 8.70 0.02 -0.81
C HIS A 115 10.09 0.40 -1.30
N SER A 116 10.97 -0.58 -1.59
CA SER A 116 12.37 -0.36 -1.92
C SER A 116 12.58 0.11 -3.36
N GLY A 117 11.87 1.13 -3.83
CA GLY A 117 12.17 2.01 -4.99
C GLY A 117 12.54 1.39 -6.35
N LYS A 118 12.58 0.07 -6.46
CA LYS A 118 13.06 -0.71 -7.61
C LYS A 118 11.90 -1.38 -8.35
N LEU A 119 10.75 -1.49 -7.72
CA LEU A 119 9.49 -1.78 -8.39
C LEU A 119 8.74 -0.47 -8.57
N SER A 120 8.17 -0.33 -9.77
CA SER A 120 7.29 0.76 -10.18
C SER A 120 6.32 1.11 -9.05
N LYS A 121 6.09 2.41 -8.84
CA LYS A 121 5.21 3.01 -7.82
C LYS A 121 3.77 2.44 -7.76
N GLY A 122 3.39 1.55 -8.68
CA GLY A 122 2.08 0.89 -8.77
C GLY A 122 1.94 -0.47 -8.07
N ASP A 123 3.02 -1.21 -7.79
CA ASP A 123 2.92 -2.60 -7.28
C ASP A 123 3.00 -2.71 -5.75
N ILE A 124 2.50 -1.70 -5.05
CA ILE A 124 2.51 -1.68 -3.59
C ILE A 124 1.21 -2.33 -3.08
N ASP A 125 1.33 -3.49 -2.45
CA ASP A 125 0.22 -4.14 -1.75
C ASP A 125 -0.17 -3.34 -0.51
N VAL A 126 -1.18 -2.48 -0.67
CA VAL A 126 -1.69 -1.57 0.37
C VAL A 126 -2.33 -2.34 1.53
N GLU A 127 -3.02 -3.46 1.27
CA GLU A 127 -3.62 -4.31 2.33
C GLU A 127 -2.55 -4.90 3.24
N LEU A 128 -1.46 -5.37 2.66
CA LEU A 128 -0.34 -5.90 3.43
C LEU A 128 0.35 -4.82 4.27
N LEU A 129 0.43 -3.60 3.75
CA LEU A 129 0.98 -2.46 4.47
C LEU A 129 0.08 -2.04 5.64
N LEU A 130 -1.23 -1.93 5.42
CA LEU A 130 -2.21 -1.61 6.47
C LEU A 130 -2.22 -2.69 7.56
N ARG A 131 -2.16 -3.98 7.18
CA ARG A 131 -2.04 -5.10 8.11
C ARG A 131 -0.73 -5.05 8.91
N GLY A 132 0.37 -4.66 8.26
CA GLY A 132 1.67 -4.45 8.92
C GLY A 132 1.62 -3.29 9.92
N ALA A 133 1.01 -2.18 9.54
CA ALA A 133 0.83 -1.00 10.39
C ALA A 133 -0.05 -1.30 11.62
N GLU A 134 -1.12 -2.09 11.46
CA GLU A 134 -1.98 -2.51 12.58
C GLU A 134 -1.21 -3.38 13.58
N LYS A 135 -0.43 -4.35 13.08
CA LYS A 135 0.43 -5.18 13.93
C LYS A 135 1.47 -4.36 14.70
N LEU A 136 2.02 -3.31 14.07
CA LEU A 136 2.95 -2.39 14.73
C LEU A 136 2.25 -1.54 15.77
N CYS A 137 1.06 -1.00 15.48
CA CYS A 137 0.31 -0.16 16.42
C CYS A 137 -0.11 -0.91 17.69
N ARG A 138 -0.28 -2.24 17.62
CA ARG A 138 -0.52 -3.07 18.81
C ARG A 138 0.68 -3.15 19.76
N VAL A 139 1.90 -3.12 19.21
CA VAL A 139 3.13 -3.16 20.00
C VAL A 139 3.58 -1.75 20.40
N TYR A 140 3.36 -0.78 19.52
CA TYR A 140 3.71 0.62 19.71
C TYR A 140 2.47 1.50 19.50
N PRO A 141 1.64 1.69 20.55
CA PRO A 141 0.41 2.46 20.44
C PRO A 141 0.73 3.93 20.23
N ILE A 142 0.41 4.43 19.03
CA ILE A 142 0.45 5.85 18.71
C ILE A 142 -0.99 6.37 18.77
N PRO A 143 -1.28 7.41 19.56
CA PRO A 143 -2.63 7.97 19.64
C PRO A 143 -3.11 8.45 18.27
N GLY A 144 -4.33 8.07 17.88
CA GLY A 144 -4.94 8.40 16.59
C GLY A 144 -4.44 7.58 15.39
N ALA A 145 -3.45 6.70 15.55
CA ALA A 145 -2.96 5.88 14.44
C ALA A 145 -4.00 4.82 14.00
N PHE A 146 -4.72 4.23 14.95
CA PHE A 146 -5.78 3.24 14.64
C PHE A 146 -6.91 3.86 13.82
N ASP A 147 -7.34 5.07 14.15
CA ASP A 147 -8.41 5.76 13.43
C ASP A 147 -7.97 6.07 11.99
N ARG A 148 -6.73 6.55 11.81
CA ARG A 148 -6.15 6.79 10.48
C ARG A 148 -6.01 5.52 9.65
N ILE A 149 -5.61 4.40 10.26
CA ILE A 149 -5.54 3.11 9.57
C ILE A 149 -6.94 2.67 9.13
N GLY A 150 -7.96 2.86 9.98
CA GLY A 150 -9.36 2.60 9.62
C GLY A 150 -9.85 3.46 8.47
N GLU A 151 -9.59 4.77 8.50
CA GLU A 151 -9.91 5.70 7.42
C GLU A 151 -9.25 5.28 6.09
N LEU A 152 -7.95 4.94 6.12
CA LEU A 152 -7.22 4.50 4.93
C LEU A 152 -7.78 3.20 4.36
N ARG A 153 -8.19 2.26 5.23
CA ARG A 153 -8.80 0.99 4.81
C ARG A 153 -10.14 1.21 4.13
N ASN A 154 -10.98 2.08 4.67
CA ASN A 154 -12.26 2.43 4.04
C ASN A 154 -12.06 3.11 2.68
N ARG A 155 -11.10 4.04 2.57
CA ARG A 155 -10.77 4.66 1.27
C ARG A 155 -10.23 3.65 0.26
N TYR A 156 -9.38 2.71 0.70
CA TYR A 156 -8.85 1.67 -0.17
C TYR A 156 -9.97 0.76 -0.67
N ALA A 157 -10.90 0.34 0.18
CA ALA A 157 -12.05 -0.46 -0.21
C ALA A 157 -12.91 0.27 -1.28
N GLN A 158 -13.20 1.56 -1.07
CA GLN A 158 -13.94 2.37 -2.05
C GLN A 158 -13.18 2.49 -3.38
N LEU A 159 -11.87 2.76 -3.33
CA LEU A 159 -11.05 2.87 -4.54
C LEU A 159 -10.97 1.54 -5.28
N SER A 160 -10.83 0.43 -4.57
CA SER A 160 -10.78 -0.92 -5.17
C SER A 160 -12.08 -1.27 -5.91
N ALA A 161 -13.24 -0.92 -5.34
CA ALA A 161 -14.53 -1.11 -5.99
C ALA A 161 -14.67 -0.23 -7.24
N ASN A 162 -14.22 1.03 -7.16
CA ASN A 162 -14.22 1.93 -8.31
C ASN A 162 -13.30 1.44 -9.43
N ILE A 163 -12.10 0.97 -9.09
CA ILE A 163 -11.14 0.40 -10.05
C ILE A 163 -11.78 -0.81 -10.73
N ALA A 164 -12.36 -1.74 -9.98
CA ALA A 164 -13.01 -2.92 -10.55
C ALA A 164 -14.13 -2.55 -11.55
N HIS A 165 -14.96 -1.56 -11.21
CA HIS A 165 -16.00 -1.06 -12.12
C HIS A 165 -15.42 -0.42 -13.39
N TYR A 166 -14.32 0.32 -13.30
CA TYR A 166 -13.68 0.89 -14.48
C TYR A 166 -12.92 -0.15 -15.30
N GLU A 167 -12.31 -1.16 -14.68
CA GLU A 167 -11.69 -2.29 -15.37
C GLU A 167 -12.72 -3.09 -16.18
N GLU A 168 -13.91 -3.33 -15.64
CA GLU A 168 -15.02 -3.95 -16.37
C GLU A 168 -15.45 -3.11 -17.57
N ARG A 169 -15.60 -1.79 -17.40
CA ARG A 169 -15.95 -0.89 -18.51
C ARG A 169 -14.87 -0.85 -19.59
N VAL A 170 -13.60 -0.81 -19.19
CA VAL A 170 -12.47 -0.84 -20.14
C VAL A 170 -12.45 -2.17 -20.89
N ALA A 171 -12.72 -3.30 -20.22
CA ALA A 171 -12.80 -4.60 -20.87
C ALA A 171 -13.92 -4.66 -21.92
N MET A 172 -15.11 -4.14 -21.60
CA MET A 172 -16.22 -4.04 -22.57
C MET A 172 -15.85 -3.17 -23.77
N GLN A 173 -15.29 -1.98 -23.53
CA GLN A 173 -14.87 -1.08 -24.60
C GLN A 173 -13.74 -1.66 -25.45
N SER A 174 -12.79 -2.38 -24.84
CA SER A 174 -11.73 -3.05 -25.59
C SER A 174 -12.28 -4.16 -26.49
N ALA A 175 -13.27 -4.93 -26.01
CA ALA A 175 -13.90 -5.97 -26.81
C ALA A 175 -14.74 -5.39 -27.97
N GLU A 176 -15.42 -4.27 -27.74
CA GLU A 176 -16.14 -3.53 -28.79
C GLU A 176 -15.19 -2.98 -29.86
N LEU A 177 -14.05 -2.41 -29.44
CA LEU A 177 -13.01 -1.96 -30.37
C LEU A 177 -12.39 -3.11 -31.14
N ASP A 178 -12.11 -4.25 -30.49
CA ASP A 178 -11.58 -5.43 -31.16
C ASP A 178 -12.56 -5.96 -32.21
N HIS A 179 -13.86 -5.93 -31.93
CA HIS A 179 -14.91 -6.29 -32.90
C HIS A 179 -14.99 -5.28 -34.05
N LEU A 180 -14.83 -3.97 -33.78
CA LEU A 180 -14.79 -2.94 -34.82
C LEU A 180 -13.54 -3.08 -35.70
N HIS A 181 -12.36 -3.28 -35.10
CA HIS A 181 -11.11 -3.53 -35.81
C HIS A 181 -11.23 -4.79 -36.67
N GLN A 182 -11.79 -5.88 -36.15
CA GLN A 182 -12.00 -7.10 -36.93
C GLN A 182 -12.95 -6.89 -38.13
N ASN A 183 -13.96 -6.03 -38.00
CA ASN A 183 -14.83 -5.66 -39.12
C ASN A 183 -14.15 -4.69 -40.10
N HIS A 184 -13.23 -3.85 -39.64
CA HIS A 184 -12.49 -2.88 -40.46
C HIS A 184 -11.34 -3.54 -41.24
N ASP A 185 -10.62 -4.48 -40.61
CA ASP A 185 -9.53 -5.27 -41.20
C ASP A 185 -10.03 -6.24 -42.29
N GLY A 186 -11.34 -6.46 -42.40
CA GLY A 186 -11.97 -7.21 -43.50
C GLY A 186 -12.10 -6.43 -44.82
N TYR A 187 -11.82 -5.12 -44.82
CA TYR A 187 -11.96 -4.22 -45.98
C TYR A 187 -10.64 -3.57 -46.45
N ASP A 188 -9.49 -3.98 -45.92
CA ASP A 188 -8.20 -3.45 -46.37
C ASP A 188 -7.26 -4.54 -46.90
N GLN A 189 -7.65 -5.07 -48.06
CA GLN A 189 -6.72 -5.77 -48.95
C GLN A 189 -7.15 -5.56 -50.40
N ASP A 190 -7.23 -4.30 -50.84
CA ASP A 190 -7.02 -3.97 -52.25
C ASP A 190 -6.24 -2.66 -52.35
N HIS A 191 -4.94 -2.84 -52.54
CA HIS A 191 -3.94 -1.84 -52.83
C HIS A 191 -4.38 -0.94 -53.99
N TYR A 192 -4.81 0.28 -53.70
CA TYR A 192 -4.77 1.40 -54.64
C TYR A 192 -4.06 2.59 -54.00
N ASP A 193 -2.80 2.72 -54.39
CA ASP A 193 -1.98 3.92 -54.24
C ASP A 193 -2.67 5.07 -55.00
N TYR A 194 -3.45 5.90 -54.30
CA TYR A 194 -3.74 7.27 -54.70
C TYR A 194 -3.90 8.15 -53.46
N GLN A 195 -2.92 9.01 -53.30
CA GLN A 195 -2.87 10.11 -52.35
C GLN A 195 -3.98 11.12 -52.67
N ASP A 196 -4.98 11.27 -51.79
CA ASP A 196 -5.81 12.48 -51.74
C ASP A 196 -6.44 12.70 -50.34
N ASP A 197 -6.17 13.86 -49.76
CA ASP A 197 -6.55 14.28 -48.40
C ASP A 197 -7.99 14.83 -48.34
N HIS A 198 -9.01 13.99 -48.55
CA HIS A 198 -10.41 14.42 -48.39
C HIS A 198 -11.23 13.43 -47.54
N ILE A 199 -11.42 13.79 -46.27
CA ILE A 199 -12.38 13.16 -45.35
C ILE A 199 -13.78 13.63 -45.77
N GLU A 200 -14.52 12.80 -46.52
CA GLU A 200 -15.97 12.99 -46.63
C GLU A 200 -16.70 12.41 -45.41
N PRO A 201 -17.69 13.11 -44.84
CA PRO A 201 -18.51 12.56 -43.79
C PRO A 201 -19.38 11.46 -44.39
N THR A 202 -19.17 10.22 -43.95
CA THR A 202 -20.07 9.12 -44.26
C THR A 202 -21.43 9.39 -43.61
N VAL A 203 -22.35 9.95 -44.39
CA VAL A 203 -23.74 10.13 -43.98
C VAL A 203 -24.35 8.73 -43.86
N HIS A 204 -24.55 8.28 -42.63
CA HIS A 204 -25.28 7.04 -42.34
C HIS A 204 -26.75 7.25 -42.74
N MET A 205 -27.10 6.94 -44.00
CA MET A 205 -28.49 6.87 -44.44
C MET A 205 -29.20 5.75 -43.67
N THR A 206 -30.38 6.06 -43.16
CA THR A 206 -31.22 5.10 -42.46
C THR A 206 -31.95 4.21 -43.47
N GLU A 207 -32.44 3.05 -43.04
CA GLU A 207 -33.18 2.12 -43.92
C GLU A 207 -34.42 2.78 -44.55
N GLU A 208 -35.03 3.75 -43.85
CA GLU A 208 -36.15 4.56 -44.35
C GLU A 208 -35.74 5.47 -45.51
N ASP A 209 -34.56 6.12 -45.41
CA ASP A 209 -34.03 6.99 -46.48
C ASP A 209 -33.75 6.22 -47.77
N LEU A 210 -33.39 4.93 -47.68
CA LEU A 210 -33.13 4.06 -48.84
C LEU A 210 -34.40 3.71 -49.61
N VAL A 211 -35.53 3.54 -48.92
CA VAL A 211 -36.82 3.21 -49.55
C VAL A 211 -37.35 4.42 -50.32
N ASP A 212 -37.25 5.61 -49.73
CA ASP A 212 -37.65 6.86 -50.38
C ASP A 212 -36.81 7.14 -51.64
N GLU A 213 -35.49 6.90 -51.57
CA GLU A 213 -34.62 7.03 -52.73
C GLU A 213 -34.96 6.02 -53.84
N GLU A 214 -35.31 4.77 -53.50
CA GLU A 214 -35.72 3.76 -54.48
C GLU A 214 -36.99 4.19 -55.24
N GLU A 215 -37.96 4.78 -54.55
CA GLU A 215 -39.18 5.30 -55.17
C GLU A 215 -38.89 6.50 -56.08
N GLU A 216 -38.01 7.40 -55.67
CA GLU A 216 -37.58 8.54 -56.49
C GLU A 216 -36.86 8.08 -57.76
N ILE A 217 -35.94 7.12 -57.64
CA ILE A 217 -35.22 6.53 -58.78
C ILE A 217 -36.21 5.89 -59.75
N ARG A 218 -37.22 5.16 -59.26
CA ARG A 218 -38.24 4.53 -60.11
C ARG A 218 -39.03 5.56 -60.92
N ALA A 219 -39.43 6.66 -60.29
CA ALA A 219 -40.13 7.75 -60.97
C ALA A 219 -39.23 8.44 -62.03
N LEU A 220 -37.94 8.60 -61.73
CA LEU A 220 -36.96 9.15 -62.65
C LEU A 220 -36.69 8.21 -63.84
N GLU A 221 -36.65 6.89 -63.62
CA GLU A 221 -36.49 5.89 -64.68
C GLU A 221 -37.67 5.88 -65.65
N ASP A 222 -38.90 5.97 -65.16
CA ASP A 222 -40.09 6.05 -66.00
C ASP A 222 -40.07 7.33 -66.85
N LYS A 223 -39.70 8.46 -66.25
CA LYS A 223 -39.55 9.73 -66.95
C LYS A 223 -38.44 9.68 -68.00
N LYS A 224 -37.29 9.08 -67.65
CA LYS A 224 -36.18 8.83 -68.57
C LYS A 224 -36.62 7.98 -69.75
N ARG A 225 -37.35 6.88 -69.50
CA ARG A 225 -37.86 5.98 -70.55
C ARG A 225 -38.83 6.71 -71.49
N ALA A 226 -39.74 7.52 -70.95
CA ALA A 226 -40.67 8.31 -71.76
C ALA A 226 -39.93 9.33 -72.67
N LEU A 227 -38.93 10.02 -72.11
CA LEU A 227 -38.07 10.94 -72.85
C LEU A 227 -37.25 10.22 -73.92
N GLN A 228 -36.68 9.06 -73.60
CA GLN A 228 -35.92 8.24 -74.55
C GLN A 228 -36.80 7.75 -75.70
N SER A 229 -38.05 7.31 -75.43
CA SER A 229 -38.98 6.91 -76.50
C SER A 229 -39.33 8.09 -77.42
N ARG A 230 -39.45 9.29 -76.87
CA ARG A 230 -39.71 10.51 -77.66
C ARG A 230 -38.51 10.91 -78.50
N VAL A 231 -37.31 10.89 -77.93
CA VAL A 231 -36.07 11.16 -78.66
C VAL A 231 -35.84 10.12 -79.74
N SER A 232 -36.03 8.84 -79.45
CA SER A 232 -35.92 7.76 -80.43
C SER A 232 -36.93 7.91 -81.57
N SER A 233 -38.16 8.39 -81.29
CA SER A 233 -39.12 8.71 -82.36
C SER A 233 -38.65 9.88 -83.22
N MET A 234 -38.15 10.96 -82.61
CA MET A 234 -37.60 12.10 -83.36
C MET A 234 -36.35 11.72 -84.16
N GLU A 235 -35.49 10.85 -83.62
CA GLU A 235 -34.31 10.33 -84.33
C GLU A 235 -34.73 9.53 -85.56
N LYS A 236 -35.74 8.67 -85.43
CA LYS A 236 -36.31 7.91 -86.55
C LYS A 236 -36.95 8.82 -87.60
N ASP A 237 -37.64 9.89 -87.19
CA ASP A 237 -38.23 10.87 -88.10
C ASP A 237 -37.17 11.70 -88.84
N ILE A 238 -36.05 12.00 -88.17
CA ILE A 238 -34.89 12.70 -88.78
C ILE A 238 -34.14 11.77 -89.73
N GLU A 239 -33.93 10.51 -89.36
CA GLU A 239 -33.29 9.50 -90.23
C GLU A 239 -34.12 9.25 -91.50
N GLY A 240 -35.45 9.30 -91.39
CA GLY A 240 -36.37 9.23 -92.53
C GLY A 240 -36.34 10.44 -93.46
N LEU A 241 -35.95 11.63 -92.97
CA LEU A 241 -35.81 12.86 -93.77
C LEU A 241 -34.41 13.00 -94.41
N ALA A 242 -33.40 12.30 -93.90
CA ALA A 242 -32.02 12.37 -94.37
C ALA A 242 -31.69 11.33 -95.46
N ARG A 243 -32.69 10.62 -95.99
CA ARG A 243 -32.57 9.69 -97.14
C ARG A 243 -33.21 10.24 -98.41
#